data_AF-A0A843J678-F1
#
_entry.id   AF-A0A843J678-F1
#
_cell.length_a   1.000
_cell.length_b   1.000
_cell.length_c   1.000
_cell.angle_alpha   90.00
_cell.angle_beta   90.00
_cell.angle_gamma   90.00
#
_symmetry.space_group_name_H-M   'P 1'
#
loop_
_entity.id
_entity.type
_entity.pdbx_description
1 polymer ?
#
loop_
_entity_poly.entity_id
_entity_poly.type
_entity_poly.pdbx_seq_one_letter_code
_entity_poly.pdbx_strand_id
1 'polypeptide(L)'
;MTVSKSKRIFYLDALRAVAILTVVAVHVYAVTRVHVMGDFAIGPSLRWMVSQFTGNNLRIGVDLFLMLAGALSLGREWSIREFLGKRIPRIVEPFLFWGLVTGSIAVIVSYYFGYNFIHSFDINSILHFFYGVFMAKSPGFLPYWFFWMILGTYLIMPIFNKWLQHADLKEAEYFLAFWLVTCLFTFTLNVEFPIKLSYFVSPIGLVVAGYYLRHTKREILNNPYFALALTLLSALLIMIIVTYLSSPGKFHTLNRYSLPIALEVIGVFLLFKNFNKFGLDLGFLKDENSLFRRLTSLIAKYSYGIYLIQGLFLCIYVKILPYHDIYSLMIILFVLIVASSMITMHILNKVKYVNKFIGAK
;
A
#
# COMPACT_ATOMS: atom_id res chain seq x y z
N MET A 1 16.06 -33.14 6.06
CA MET A 1 15.98 -32.18 4.94
C MET A 1 16.19 -30.78 5.47
N THR A 2 17.40 -30.25 5.32
CA THR A 2 17.73 -28.86 5.64
C THR A 2 16.98 -27.96 4.66
N VAL A 3 15.91 -27.30 5.13
CA VAL A 3 15.23 -26.24 4.39
C VAL A 3 16.29 -25.20 4.06
N SER A 4 16.68 -25.09 2.79
CA SER A 4 17.60 -24.04 2.37
C SER A 4 16.95 -22.71 2.74
N LYS A 5 17.64 -21.89 3.55
CA LYS A 5 17.22 -20.52 3.83
C LYS A 5 17.15 -19.82 2.48
N SER A 6 15.95 -19.60 1.92
CA SER A 6 15.81 -18.90 0.65
C SER A 6 16.54 -17.57 0.76
N LYS A 7 17.50 -17.31 -0.14
CA LYS A 7 18.28 -16.07 -0.16
C LYS A 7 17.30 -14.89 -0.22
N ARG A 8 17.33 -14.04 0.81
CA ARG A 8 16.45 -12.87 0.92
C ARG A 8 16.72 -11.93 -0.25
N ILE A 9 15.68 -11.59 -1.01
CA ILE A 9 15.81 -10.75 -2.21
C ILE A 9 15.59 -9.29 -1.80
N PHE A 10 16.67 -8.51 -1.72
CA PHE A 10 16.65 -7.17 -1.15
C PHE A 10 15.68 -6.20 -1.86
N TYR A 11 15.58 -6.21 -3.20
CA TYR A 11 14.68 -5.29 -3.89
C TYR A 11 13.19 -5.50 -3.52
N LEU A 12 12.81 -6.73 -3.12
CA LEU A 12 11.45 -7.00 -2.65
C LEU A 12 11.22 -6.42 -1.25
N ASP A 13 12.24 -6.36 -0.41
CA ASP A 13 12.16 -5.63 0.87
C ASP A 13 12.12 -4.12 0.65
N ALA A 14 12.92 -3.60 -0.27
CA ALA A 14 12.89 -2.20 -0.63
C ALA A 14 11.52 -1.78 -1.19
N LEU A 15 10.90 -2.60 -2.05
CA LEU A 15 9.54 -2.39 -2.51
C LEU A 15 8.52 -2.42 -1.38
N ARG A 16 8.62 -3.36 -0.42
CA ARG A 16 7.75 -3.38 0.77
C ARG A 16 7.92 -2.13 1.63
N ALA A 17 9.14 -1.66 1.79
CA ALA A 17 9.45 -0.47 2.56
C ALA A 17 8.84 0.77 1.90
N VAL A 18 9.05 0.95 0.59
CA VAL A 18 8.41 2.03 -0.16
C VAL A 18 6.89 1.93 -0.11
N ALA A 19 6.32 0.74 -0.30
CA ALA A 19 4.89 0.51 -0.22
C ALA A 19 4.28 1.00 1.09
N ILE A 20 4.88 0.67 2.25
CA ILE A 20 4.35 1.15 3.52
C ILE A 20 4.54 2.65 3.71
N LEU A 21 5.67 3.20 3.29
CA LEU A 21 5.93 4.64 3.42
C LEU A 21 4.95 5.46 2.56
N THR A 22 4.66 5.03 1.35
CA THR A 22 3.69 5.72 0.49
C THR A 22 2.26 5.58 1.02
N VAL A 23 1.90 4.44 1.65
CA VAL A 23 0.66 4.34 2.42
C VAL A 23 0.59 5.41 3.52
N VAL A 24 1.63 5.58 4.33
CA VAL A 24 1.66 6.62 5.38
C VAL A 24 1.51 8.01 4.77
N ALA A 25 2.26 8.32 3.71
CA ALA A 25 2.23 9.60 3.04
C ALA A 25 0.82 9.98 2.54
N VAL A 26 0.07 9.02 1.98
CA VAL A 26 -1.30 9.25 1.49
C VAL A 26 -2.29 9.53 2.63
N HIS A 27 -2.10 8.91 3.79
CA HIS A 27 -2.96 9.17 4.95
C HIS A 27 -2.66 10.53 5.58
N VAL A 28 -1.38 10.94 5.59
CA VAL A 28 -0.99 12.31 5.94
C VAL A 28 -1.62 13.30 4.95
N TYR A 29 -1.53 13.05 3.64
CA TYR A 29 -2.22 13.85 2.63
C TYR A 29 -3.72 13.96 2.89
N ALA A 30 -4.38 12.84 3.24
CA ALA A 30 -5.84 12.83 3.42
C ALA A 30 -6.31 13.82 4.50
N VAL A 31 -5.51 14.06 5.53
CA VAL A 31 -5.81 15.04 6.59
C VAL A 31 -5.28 16.44 6.29
N THR A 32 -4.17 16.58 5.57
CA THR A 32 -3.59 17.91 5.29
C THR A 32 -4.16 18.59 4.06
N ARG A 33 -4.73 17.84 3.10
CA ARG A 33 -5.22 18.39 1.83
C ARG A 33 -6.29 19.46 2.00
N VAL A 34 -7.07 19.41 3.08
CA VAL A 34 -8.17 20.35 3.35
C VAL A 34 -7.65 21.80 3.44
N HIS A 35 -6.40 21.98 3.83
CA HIS A 35 -5.80 23.30 3.99
C HIS A 35 -5.20 23.91 2.71
N VAL A 36 -5.27 23.17 1.60
CA VAL A 36 -4.86 23.64 0.26
C VAL A 36 -6.01 23.50 -0.75
N MET A 37 -7.24 23.27 -0.29
CA MET A 37 -8.40 23.20 -1.17
C MET A 37 -8.69 24.51 -1.90
N GLY A 38 -8.44 25.64 -1.23
CA GLY A 38 -8.56 26.99 -1.80
C GLY A 38 -7.40 27.41 -2.70
N ASP A 39 -6.29 26.67 -2.72
CA ASP A 39 -5.08 27.06 -3.44
C ASP A 39 -5.19 26.84 -4.97
N PHE A 40 -6.30 26.25 -5.44
CA PHE A 40 -6.65 26.12 -6.86
C PHE A 40 -7.65 27.20 -7.23
N ALA A 41 -7.21 28.45 -7.32
CA ALA A 41 -8.10 29.57 -7.64
C ALA A 41 -8.30 29.72 -9.15
N ILE A 42 -7.27 30.20 -9.86
CA ILE A 42 -7.24 30.36 -11.33
C ILE A 42 -6.42 29.24 -11.99
N GLY A 43 -5.53 28.61 -11.22
CA GLY A 43 -4.70 27.48 -11.63
C GLY A 43 -4.03 26.83 -10.41
N PRO A 44 -3.27 25.74 -10.60
CA PRO A 44 -2.66 25.01 -9.49
C PRO A 44 -1.47 25.79 -8.89
N SER A 45 -1.50 26.08 -7.59
CA SER A 45 -0.31 26.54 -6.86
C SER A 45 0.67 25.37 -6.64
N LEU A 46 1.93 25.67 -6.32
CA LEU A 46 2.90 24.63 -5.95
C LEU A 46 2.43 23.81 -4.74
N ARG A 47 1.79 24.45 -3.75
CA ARG A 47 1.23 23.78 -2.56
C ARG A 47 0.15 22.78 -2.94
N TRP A 48 -0.71 23.17 -3.87
CA TRP A 48 -1.74 22.31 -4.42
C TRP A 48 -1.13 21.13 -5.20
N MET A 49 -0.14 21.41 -6.07
CA MET A 49 0.52 20.37 -6.88
C MET A 49 1.22 19.32 -6.02
N VAL A 50 1.96 19.74 -4.98
CA VAL A 50 2.63 18.81 -4.05
C VAL A 50 1.62 17.96 -3.29
N SER A 51 0.51 18.57 -2.83
CA SER A 51 -0.58 17.84 -2.20
C SER A 51 -1.18 16.81 -3.14
N GLN A 52 -1.49 17.18 -4.38
CA GLN A 52 -2.06 16.27 -5.38
C GLN A 52 -1.11 15.16 -5.83
N PHE A 53 0.19 15.49 -5.93
CA PHE A 53 1.22 14.50 -6.18
C PHE A 53 1.22 13.44 -5.08
N THR A 54 1.18 13.87 -3.82
CA THR A 54 1.09 12.97 -2.65
C THR A 54 -0.18 12.14 -2.67
N GLY A 55 -1.32 12.74 -3.04
CA GLY A 55 -2.62 12.07 -3.05
C GLY A 55 -2.83 11.05 -4.16
N ASN A 56 -2.17 11.21 -5.31
CA ASN A 56 -2.35 10.34 -6.47
C ASN A 56 -1.11 9.47 -6.75
N ASN A 57 0.09 10.05 -6.90
CA ASN A 57 1.31 9.30 -7.23
C ASN A 57 1.81 8.42 -6.07
N LEU A 58 1.66 8.88 -4.82
CA LEU A 58 2.00 8.04 -3.68
C LEU A 58 0.89 7.05 -3.30
N ARG A 59 -0.22 6.99 -4.06
CA ARG A 59 -1.33 6.07 -3.77
C ARG A 59 -1.07 4.61 -4.15
N ILE A 60 0.10 4.34 -4.73
CA ILE A 60 0.56 3.02 -5.21
C ILE A 60 0.89 1.99 -4.11
N GLY A 61 1.00 2.40 -2.83
CA GLY A 61 1.56 1.54 -1.79
C GLY A 61 0.83 0.20 -1.59
N VAL A 62 -0.50 0.23 -1.61
CA VAL A 62 -1.31 -0.99 -1.52
C VAL A 62 -1.19 -1.86 -2.78
N ASP A 63 -1.09 -1.24 -3.95
CA ASP A 63 -0.99 -1.96 -5.23
C ASP A 63 0.35 -2.68 -5.32
N LEU A 64 1.43 -2.06 -4.82
CA LEU A 64 2.73 -2.70 -4.64
C LEU A 64 2.64 -3.91 -3.68
N PHE A 65 1.88 -3.84 -2.59
CA PHE A 65 1.67 -5.01 -1.71
C PHE A 65 0.99 -6.18 -2.43
N LEU A 66 0.01 -5.90 -3.30
CA LEU A 66 -0.64 -6.93 -4.11
C LEU A 66 0.33 -7.56 -5.11
N MET A 67 1.12 -6.75 -5.82
CA MET A 67 2.17 -7.26 -6.71
C MET A 67 3.21 -8.10 -5.97
N LEU A 68 3.65 -7.64 -4.78
CA LEU A 68 4.56 -8.40 -3.93
C LEU A 68 3.96 -9.73 -3.49
N ALA A 69 2.67 -9.78 -3.15
CA ALA A 69 1.99 -11.01 -2.78
C ALA A 69 2.03 -12.05 -3.92
N GLY A 70 1.76 -11.62 -5.14
CA GLY A 70 1.83 -12.46 -6.34
C GLY A 70 3.24 -12.90 -6.69
N ALA A 71 4.18 -11.95 -6.75
CA ALA A 71 5.60 -12.21 -7.01
C ALA A 71 6.19 -13.27 -6.07
N LEU A 72 5.76 -13.26 -4.80
CA LEU A 72 6.30 -14.15 -3.77
C LEU A 72 5.52 -15.45 -3.56
N SER A 73 4.28 -15.56 -4.03
CA SER A 73 3.42 -16.70 -3.66
C SER A 73 2.87 -17.48 -4.84
N LEU A 74 2.79 -16.91 -6.04
CA LEU A 74 2.34 -17.61 -7.24
C LEU A 74 3.47 -18.39 -7.92
N GLY A 75 3.11 -19.43 -8.68
CA GLY A 75 4.03 -20.34 -9.38
C GLY A 75 4.83 -21.22 -8.43
N ARG A 76 4.20 -21.65 -7.31
CA ARG A 76 4.83 -22.51 -6.31
C ARG A 76 3.98 -23.75 -6.05
N GLU A 77 4.62 -24.84 -5.64
CA GLU A 77 3.96 -26.11 -5.34
C GLU A 77 3.35 -26.10 -3.93
N TRP A 78 2.26 -25.37 -3.71
CA TRP A 78 1.51 -25.41 -2.45
C TRP A 78 0.09 -25.94 -2.65
N SER A 79 -0.37 -26.79 -1.72
CA SER A 79 -1.79 -27.12 -1.64
C SER A 79 -2.62 -25.92 -1.19
N ILE A 80 -3.93 -25.92 -1.48
CA ILE A 80 -4.84 -24.86 -1.02
C ILE A 80 -4.78 -24.72 0.51
N ARG A 81 -4.81 -25.86 1.22
CA ARG A 81 -4.75 -25.92 2.68
C ARG A 81 -3.45 -25.32 3.22
N GLU A 82 -2.32 -25.68 2.61
CA GLU A 82 -1.02 -25.16 3.00
C GLU A 82 -0.91 -23.65 2.75
N PHE A 83 -1.35 -23.18 1.59
CA PHE A 83 -1.34 -21.75 1.25
C PHE A 83 -2.17 -20.96 2.26
N LEU A 84 -3.44 -21.31 2.44
CA LEU A 84 -4.36 -20.58 3.32
C LEU A 84 -3.93 -20.68 4.78
N GLY A 85 -3.54 -21.86 5.25
CA GLY A 85 -3.07 -22.07 6.62
C GLY A 85 -1.80 -21.28 6.96
N LYS A 86 -0.94 -21.00 5.98
CA LYS A 86 0.25 -20.16 6.18
C LYS A 86 -0.04 -18.66 6.06
N ARG A 87 -1.03 -18.26 5.26
CA ARG A 87 -1.26 -16.84 4.88
C ARG A 87 -2.35 -16.17 5.70
N ILE A 88 -3.48 -16.85 5.93
CA ILE A 88 -4.62 -16.27 6.65
C ILE A 88 -4.24 -15.88 8.09
N PRO A 89 -3.62 -16.75 8.92
CA PRO A 89 -3.27 -16.37 10.29
C PRO A 89 -2.31 -15.18 10.35
N ARG A 90 -1.41 -15.03 9.37
CA ARG A 90 -0.46 -13.90 9.31
C ARG A 90 -1.13 -12.54 9.12
N ILE A 91 -2.33 -12.49 8.54
CA ILE A 91 -3.09 -11.24 8.36
C ILE A 91 -4.20 -11.12 9.40
N VAL A 92 -4.88 -12.20 9.76
CA VAL A 92 -6.01 -12.18 10.70
C VAL A 92 -5.53 -11.94 12.13
N GLU A 93 -4.48 -12.64 12.59
CA GLU A 93 -4.00 -12.49 13.97
C GLU A 93 -3.58 -11.04 14.27
N PRO A 94 -2.80 -10.35 13.42
CA PRO A 94 -2.45 -8.97 13.71
C PRO A 94 -3.59 -7.98 13.54
N PHE A 95 -4.48 -8.23 12.58
CA PHE A 95 -5.68 -7.40 12.41
C PHE A 95 -6.57 -7.42 13.65
N LEU A 96 -6.84 -8.61 14.21
CA LEU A 96 -7.64 -8.75 15.43
C LEU A 96 -6.92 -8.11 16.63
N PHE A 97 -5.64 -8.38 16.80
CA PHE A 97 -4.84 -7.80 17.88
C PHE A 97 -4.84 -6.28 17.83
N TRP A 98 -4.47 -5.68 16.70
CA TRP A 98 -4.41 -4.23 16.59
C TRP A 98 -5.78 -3.57 16.58
N GLY A 99 -6.81 -4.19 15.99
CA GLY A 99 -8.17 -3.68 16.06
C GLY A 99 -8.68 -3.60 17.51
N LEU A 100 -8.41 -4.62 18.34
CA LEU A 100 -8.74 -4.58 19.76
C LEU A 100 -7.92 -3.51 20.50
N VAL A 101 -6.60 -3.50 20.32
CA VAL A 101 -5.69 -2.58 21.04
C VAL A 101 -5.99 -1.13 20.67
N THR A 102 -5.98 -0.79 19.38
CA THR A 102 -6.18 0.59 18.93
C THR A 102 -7.63 1.05 19.07
N GLY A 103 -8.61 0.16 18.92
CA GLY A 103 -10.01 0.43 19.25
C GLY A 103 -10.20 0.75 20.74
N SER A 104 -9.58 -0.03 21.63
CA SER A 104 -9.63 0.24 23.08
C SER A 104 -8.96 1.57 23.42
N ILE A 105 -7.80 1.88 22.82
CA ILE A 105 -7.16 3.19 22.99
C ILE A 105 -8.09 4.30 22.50
N ALA A 106 -8.74 4.15 21.34
CA ALA A 106 -9.68 5.13 20.81
C ALA A 106 -10.86 5.40 21.77
N VAL A 107 -11.41 4.37 22.41
CA VAL A 107 -12.45 4.52 23.45
C VAL A 107 -11.90 5.27 24.66
N ILE A 108 -10.74 4.87 25.18
CA ILE A 108 -10.09 5.51 26.34
C ILE A 108 -9.85 7.00 26.06
N VAL A 109 -9.28 7.34 24.91
CA VAL A 109 -9.00 8.75 24.59
C VAL A 109 -10.25 9.56 24.29
N SER A 110 -11.32 8.92 23.84
CA SER A 110 -12.62 9.57 23.70
C SER A 110 -13.21 9.93 25.06
N TYR A 111 -13.10 9.00 26.02
CA TYR A 111 -13.62 9.18 27.38
C TYR A 111 -12.84 10.24 28.18
N TYR A 112 -11.50 10.11 28.23
CA TYR A 112 -10.67 10.95 29.11
C TYR A 112 -10.19 12.26 28.46
N PHE A 113 -10.07 12.31 27.13
CA PHE A 113 -9.46 13.44 26.42
C PHE A 113 -10.38 14.08 25.37
N GLY A 114 -11.66 13.71 25.31
CA GLY A 114 -12.63 14.33 24.40
C GLY A 114 -12.30 14.10 22.91
N TYR A 115 -11.74 12.95 22.56
CA TYR A 115 -11.65 12.54 21.16
C TYR A 115 -13.01 12.07 20.65
N ASN A 116 -13.41 12.52 19.46
CA ASN A 116 -14.73 12.22 18.90
C ASN A 116 -14.71 10.92 18.07
N PHE A 117 -14.11 9.84 18.59
CA PHE A 117 -14.23 8.53 17.93
C PHE A 117 -15.54 7.84 18.29
N ILE A 118 -15.99 8.04 19.53
CA ILE A 118 -17.25 7.54 20.08
C ILE A 118 -17.85 8.61 20.99
N HIS A 119 -19.17 8.80 20.94
CA HIS A 119 -19.88 9.86 21.69
C HIS A 119 -20.66 9.35 22.90
N SER A 120 -20.94 8.04 22.96
CA SER A 120 -21.61 7.39 24.09
C SER A 120 -20.82 6.18 24.55
N PHE A 121 -20.78 5.94 25.86
CA PHE A 121 -19.96 4.89 26.50
C PHE A 121 -20.80 3.76 27.09
N ASP A 122 -22.08 3.68 26.72
CA ASP A 122 -22.88 2.50 26.98
C ASP A 122 -22.37 1.29 26.18
N ILE A 123 -22.71 0.08 26.64
CA ILE A 123 -22.19 -1.16 26.06
C ILE A 123 -22.58 -1.32 24.58
N ASN A 124 -23.76 -0.87 24.17
CA ASN A 124 -24.20 -1.00 22.77
C ASN A 124 -23.41 -0.06 21.87
N SER A 125 -23.14 1.17 22.31
CA SER A 125 -22.31 2.11 21.57
C SER A 125 -20.87 1.62 21.42
N ILE A 126 -20.29 1.02 22.47
CA ILE A 126 -18.95 0.43 22.41
C ILE A 126 -18.93 -0.75 21.44
N LEU A 127 -19.91 -1.66 21.51
CA LEU A 127 -20.02 -2.79 20.59
C LEU A 127 -20.20 -2.34 19.13
N HIS A 128 -21.04 -1.32 18.90
CA HIS A 128 -21.23 -0.73 17.57
C HIS A 128 -19.94 -0.08 17.05
N PHE A 129 -19.19 0.61 17.91
CA PHE A 129 -17.89 1.17 17.57
C PHE A 129 -16.89 0.08 17.16
N PHE A 130 -16.76 -1.01 17.94
CA PHE A 130 -15.87 -2.12 17.59
C PHE A 130 -16.31 -2.87 16.33
N TYR A 131 -17.62 -3.03 16.11
CA TYR A 131 -18.13 -3.50 14.83
C TYR A 131 -17.64 -2.61 13.69
N GLY A 132 -17.72 -1.28 13.85
CA GLY A 132 -17.18 -0.34 12.88
C GLY A 132 -15.65 -0.40 12.73
N VAL A 133 -14.88 -0.67 13.79
CA VAL A 133 -13.42 -0.88 13.72
C VAL A 133 -13.11 -2.09 12.82
N PHE A 134 -13.72 -3.24 13.10
CA PHE A 134 -13.45 -4.47 12.34
C PHE A 134 -14.04 -4.45 10.93
N MET A 135 -15.12 -3.70 10.70
CA MET A 135 -15.72 -3.53 9.37
C MET A 135 -15.11 -2.36 8.57
N ALA A 136 -14.09 -1.69 9.11
CA ALA A 136 -13.45 -0.52 8.49
C ALA A 136 -14.42 0.63 8.18
N LYS A 137 -15.38 0.86 9.08
CA LYS A 137 -16.42 1.91 9.00
C LYS A 137 -16.26 3.00 10.05
N SER A 138 -15.54 2.74 11.14
CA SER A 138 -15.32 3.73 12.20
C SER A 138 -14.31 4.81 11.76
N PRO A 139 -14.49 6.08 12.19
CA PRO A 139 -13.52 7.14 11.96
C PRO A 139 -12.12 6.74 12.45
N GLY A 140 -11.08 7.01 11.64
CA GLY A 140 -9.70 6.59 11.94
C GLY A 140 -9.38 5.13 11.58
N PHE A 141 -10.39 4.29 11.34
CA PHE A 141 -10.24 2.87 10.99
C PHE A 141 -10.63 2.54 9.55
N LEU A 142 -11.10 3.52 8.77
CA LEU A 142 -11.32 3.36 7.33
C LEU A 142 -10.17 2.63 6.62
N PRO A 143 -8.87 2.91 6.89
CA PRO A 143 -7.77 2.24 6.20
C PRO A 143 -7.81 0.71 6.28
N TYR A 144 -8.47 0.14 7.30
CA TYR A 144 -8.58 -1.32 7.53
C TYR A 144 -9.33 -2.05 6.42
N TRP A 145 -9.97 -1.34 5.49
CA TRP A 145 -10.59 -1.94 4.30
C TRP A 145 -9.61 -2.84 3.51
N PHE A 146 -8.30 -2.52 3.54
CA PHE A 146 -7.30 -3.34 2.85
C PHE A 146 -7.16 -4.75 3.45
N PHE A 147 -7.44 -4.96 4.74
CA PHE A 147 -7.53 -6.31 5.32
C PHE A 147 -8.56 -7.17 4.58
N TRP A 148 -9.77 -6.64 4.35
CA TRP A 148 -10.83 -7.37 3.66
C TRP A 148 -10.48 -7.64 2.19
N MET A 149 -9.86 -6.66 1.52
CA MET A 149 -9.39 -6.85 0.14
C MET A 149 -8.29 -7.92 0.03
N ILE A 150 -7.29 -7.91 0.92
CA ILE A 150 -6.19 -8.88 0.85
C ILE A 150 -6.67 -10.28 1.29
N LEU A 151 -7.61 -10.37 2.24
CA LEU A 151 -8.25 -11.63 2.62
C LEU A 151 -8.97 -12.26 1.42
N GLY A 152 -9.81 -11.50 0.71
CA GLY A 152 -10.48 -11.96 -0.50
C GLY A 152 -9.50 -12.39 -1.59
N THR A 153 -8.44 -11.60 -1.78
CA THR A 153 -7.34 -11.93 -2.69
C THR A 153 -6.66 -13.26 -2.32
N TYR A 154 -6.38 -13.49 -1.03
CA TYR A 154 -5.75 -14.74 -0.58
C TYR A 154 -6.63 -15.97 -0.74
N LEU A 155 -7.96 -15.82 -0.68
CA LEU A 155 -8.89 -16.93 -0.90
C LEU A 155 -8.87 -17.41 -2.36
N ILE A 156 -8.69 -16.50 -3.32
CA ILE A 156 -8.67 -16.84 -4.76
C ILE A 156 -7.26 -17.20 -5.28
N MET A 157 -6.20 -16.69 -4.63
CA MET A 157 -4.81 -16.91 -5.04
C MET A 157 -4.41 -18.38 -5.25
N PRO A 158 -4.85 -19.39 -4.46
CA PRO A 158 -4.53 -20.79 -4.72
C PRO A 158 -5.01 -21.31 -6.08
N ILE A 159 -6.15 -20.80 -6.58
CA ILE A 159 -6.69 -21.15 -7.90
C ILE A 159 -5.76 -20.60 -8.99
N PHE A 160 -5.43 -19.31 -8.90
CA PHE A 160 -4.48 -18.66 -9.82
C PHE A 160 -3.08 -19.26 -9.73
N ASN A 161 -2.66 -19.71 -8.55
CA ASN A 161 -1.37 -20.37 -8.37
C ASN A 161 -1.30 -21.66 -9.16
N LYS A 162 -2.35 -22.51 -9.12
CA LYS A 162 -2.40 -23.74 -9.91
C LYS A 162 -2.38 -23.43 -11.41
N TRP A 163 -3.18 -22.46 -11.86
CA TRP A 163 -3.15 -22.04 -13.25
C TRP A 163 -1.74 -21.60 -13.68
N LEU A 164 -1.13 -20.65 -12.97
CA LEU A 164 0.19 -20.10 -13.30
C LEU A 164 1.38 -21.03 -13.00
N GLN A 165 1.16 -22.16 -12.35
CA GLN A 165 2.16 -23.22 -12.20
C GLN A 165 2.29 -24.06 -13.49
N HIS A 166 1.20 -24.18 -14.26
CA HIS A 166 1.14 -25.00 -15.46
C HIS A 166 1.03 -24.19 -16.75
N ALA A 167 0.63 -22.93 -16.65
CA ALA A 167 0.49 -22.02 -17.78
C ALA A 167 1.83 -21.44 -18.22
N ASP A 168 1.96 -21.21 -19.53
CA ASP A 168 3.04 -20.40 -20.07
C ASP A 168 2.87 -18.93 -19.68
N LEU A 169 3.98 -18.18 -19.62
CA LEU A 169 3.93 -16.73 -19.36
C LEU A 169 3.05 -15.96 -20.36
N LYS A 170 2.84 -16.49 -21.58
CA LYS A 170 1.94 -15.92 -22.59
C LYS A 170 0.47 -15.90 -22.14
N GLU A 171 0.03 -16.88 -21.35
CA GLU A 171 -1.34 -16.89 -20.82
C GLU A 171 -1.51 -15.81 -19.74
N ALA A 172 -0.47 -15.59 -18.91
CA ALA A 172 -0.46 -14.47 -17.98
C ALA A 172 -0.48 -13.12 -18.74
N GLU A 173 0.21 -13.00 -19.87
CA GLU A 173 0.17 -11.82 -20.74
C GLU A 173 -1.23 -11.59 -21.32
N TYR A 174 -1.92 -12.64 -21.78
CA TYR A 174 -3.31 -12.55 -22.23
C TYR A 174 -4.21 -11.98 -21.13
N PHE A 175 -4.14 -12.53 -19.92
CA PHE A 175 -4.92 -12.05 -18.79
C PHE A 175 -4.58 -10.60 -18.43
N LEU A 176 -3.30 -10.24 -18.43
CA LEU A 176 -2.85 -8.88 -18.14
C LEU A 176 -3.23 -7.88 -19.22
N ALA A 177 -3.30 -8.28 -20.49
CA ALA A 177 -3.79 -7.42 -21.56
C ALA A 177 -5.25 -7.03 -21.32
N PHE A 178 -6.13 -8.00 -21.01
CA PHE A 178 -7.52 -7.70 -20.66
C PHE A 178 -7.67 -6.93 -19.35
N TRP A 179 -6.81 -7.20 -18.37
CA TRP A 179 -6.75 -6.38 -17.15
C TRP A 179 -6.41 -4.91 -17.47
N LEU A 180 -5.40 -4.65 -18.32
CA LEU A 180 -5.05 -3.28 -18.74
C LEU A 180 -6.15 -2.61 -19.57
N VAL A 181 -6.85 -3.36 -20.43
CA VAL A 181 -8.06 -2.88 -21.13
C VAL A 181 -9.11 -2.44 -20.11
N THR A 182 -9.34 -3.23 -19.05
CA THR A 182 -10.27 -2.88 -17.97
C THR A 182 -9.80 -1.64 -17.19
N CYS A 183 -8.51 -1.53 -16.88
CA CYS A 183 -7.90 -0.34 -16.28
C CYS A 183 -8.13 0.92 -17.11
N LEU A 184 -7.99 0.82 -18.43
CA LEU A 184 -8.21 1.94 -19.35
C LEU A 184 -9.70 2.31 -19.42
N PHE A 185 -10.53 1.41 -19.92
CA PHE A 185 -11.90 1.77 -20.28
C PHE A 185 -12.79 1.92 -19.06
N THR A 186 -12.80 0.93 -18.16
CA THR A 186 -13.69 0.95 -16.99
C THR A 186 -13.20 1.94 -15.93
N PHE A 187 -11.90 1.93 -15.61
CA PHE A 187 -11.41 2.70 -14.46
C PHE A 187 -10.79 4.07 -14.80
N THR A 188 -10.43 4.33 -16.06
CA THR A 188 -9.88 5.63 -16.48
C THR A 188 -10.90 6.44 -17.26
N LEU A 189 -11.51 5.84 -18.28
CA LEU A 189 -12.46 6.51 -19.18
C LEU A 189 -13.92 6.41 -18.70
N ASN A 190 -14.20 5.57 -17.70
CA ASN A 190 -15.54 5.28 -17.20
C ASN A 190 -16.51 4.83 -18.32
N VAL A 191 -15.98 4.02 -19.25
CA VAL A 191 -16.73 3.42 -20.37
C VAL A 191 -17.12 2.00 -19.99
N GLU A 192 -18.42 1.71 -20.03
CA GLU A 192 -18.95 0.37 -19.87
C GLU A 192 -19.01 -0.36 -21.22
N PHE A 193 -18.43 -1.56 -21.28
CA PHE A 193 -18.56 -2.43 -22.44
C PHE A 193 -19.80 -3.32 -22.32
N PRO A 194 -20.46 -3.66 -23.45
CA PRO A 194 -21.47 -4.72 -23.48
C PRO A 194 -20.92 -6.07 -23.00
N ILE A 195 -19.64 -6.34 -23.30
CA ILE A 195 -18.91 -7.49 -22.78
C ILE A 195 -18.50 -7.21 -21.33
N LYS A 196 -18.86 -8.11 -20.41
CA LYS A 196 -18.50 -8.02 -19.00
C LYS A 196 -17.02 -8.31 -18.79
N LEU A 197 -16.18 -7.29 -18.90
CA LEU A 197 -14.75 -7.36 -18.57
C LEU A 197 -14.47 -7.35 -17.06
N SER A 198 -15.53 -7.28 -16.23
CA SER A 198 -15.47 -7.36 -14.76
C SER A 198 -14.92 -8.69 -14.22
N TYR A 199 -14.63 -9.67 -15.07
CA TYR A 199 -13.90 -10.88 -14.66
C TYR A 199 -12.39 -10.65 -14.54
N PHE A 200 -11.85 -9.62 -15.20
CA PHE A 200 -10.44 -9.23 -15.15
C PHE A 200 -10.20 -8.09 -14.13
N VAL A 201 -10.82 -8.20 -12.95
CA VAL A 201 -10.85 -7.12 -11.93
C VAL A 201 -9.58 -7.09 -11.05
N SER A 202 -9.37 -5.93 -10.46
CA SER A 202 -8.05 -5.33 -10.31
C SER A 202 -7.16 -5.81 -9.16
N PRO A 203 -7.65 -6.29 -8.00
CA PRO A 203 -6.75 -6.84 -6.98
C PRO A 203 -5.98 -8.06 -7.50
N ILE A 204 -6.66 -8.97 -8.21
CA ILE A 204 -6.02 -10.16 -8.76
C ILE A 204 -5.18 -9.82 -10.00
N GLY A 205 -5.59 -8.81 -10.79
CA GLY A 205 -4.78 -8.21 -11.85
C GLY A 205 -3.37 -7.82 -11.38
N LEU A 206 -3.30 -7.06 -10.29
CA LEU A 206 -2.04 -6.64 -9.68
C LEU A 206 -1.21 -7.83 -9.14
N VAL A 207 -1.86 -8.82 -8.54
CA VAL A 207 -1.18 -10.05 -8.07
C VAL A 207 -0.56 -10.81 -9.25
N VAL A 208 -1.30 -11.04 -10.33
CA VAL A 208 -0.78 -11.70 -11.54
C VAL A 208 0.32 -10.86 -12.19
N ALA A 209 0.18 -9.52 -12.21
CA ALA A 209 1.20 -8.62 -12.72
C ALA A 209 2.51 -8.76 -11.95
N GLY A 210 2.47 -8.81 -10.62
CA GLY A 210 3.64 -9.03 -9.79
C GLY A 210 4.33 -10.38 -10.05
N TYR A 211 3.55 -11.45 -10.24
CA TYR A 211 4.09 -12.74 -10.67
C TYR A 211 4.76 -12.64 -12.04
N TYR A 212 4.08 -12.08 -13.04
CA TYR A 212 4.58 -11.97 -14.40
C TYR A 212 5.86 -11.13 -14.48
N LEU A 213 5.88 -9.94 -13.88
CA LEU A 213 7.05 -9.05 -13.92
C LEU A 213 8.26 -9.64 -13.20
N ARG A 214 8.06 -10.49 -12.19
CA ARG A 214 9.17 -11.19 -11.53
C ARG A 214 9.82 -12.24 -12.45
N HIS A 215 9.03 -12.97 -13.23
CA HIS A 215 9.49 -14.12 -14.01
C HIS A 215 9.79 -13.81 -15.49
N THR A 216 9.25 -12.71 -16.03
CA THR A 216 9.46 -12.33 -17.44
C THR A 216 10.94 -12.05 -17.75
N LYS A 217 11.38 -12.58 -18.89
CA LYS A 217 12.73 -12.39 -19.47
C LYS A 217 12.74 -11.36 -20.60
N ARG A 218 11.60 -10.74 -20.93
CA ARG A 218 11.52 -9.71 -21.98
C ARG A 218 12.51 -8.57 -21.70
N GLU A 219 13.32 -8.21 -22.69
CA GLU A 219 14.42 -7.25 -22.52
C GLU A 219 13.92 -5.87 -22.09
N ILE A 220 12.84 -5.38 -22.71
CA ILE A 220 12.26 -4.06 -22.40
C ILE A 220 11.84 -3.94 -20.92
N LEU A 221 11.21 -4.98 -20.36
CA LEU A 221 10.78 -5.01 -18.96
C LEU A 221 11.95 -5.23 -17.99
N ASN A 222 13.12 -5.60 -18.52
CA ASN A 222 14.34 -5.80 -17.77
C ASN A 222 15.37 -4.67 -18.00
N ASN A 223 14.96 -3.59 -18.69
CA ASN A 223 15.74 -2.40 -18.95
C ASN A 223 15.44 -1.34 -17.86
N PRO A 224 16.46 -0.84 -17.12
CA PRO A 224 16.26 0.13 -16.05
C PRO A 224 15.78 1.50 -16.55
N TYR A 225 16.19 1.93 -17.75
CA TYR A 225 15.75 3.19 -18.35
C TYR A 225 14.29 3.16 -18.79
N PHE A 226 13.83 2.03 -19.32
CA PHE A 226 12.40 1.82 -19.60
C PHE A 226 11.57 1.91 -18.32
N ALA A 227 12.04 1.27 -17.24
CA ALA A 227 11.35 1.32 -15.95
C ALA A 227 11.29 2.75 -15.38
N LEU A 228 12.38 3.50 -15.48
CA LEU A 228 12.43 4.91 -15.09
C LEU A 228 11.48 5.77 -15.93
N ALA A 229 11.54 5.64 -17.26
CA ALA A 229 10.66 6.36 -18.17
C ALA A 229 9.19 6.05 -17.88
N LEU A 230 8.83 4.78 -17.71
CA LEU A 230 7.47 4.36 -17.40
C LEU A 230 6.99 4.98 -16.08
N THR A 231 7.84 4.99 -15.04
CA THR A 231 7.52 5.61 -13.74
C THR A 231 7.31 7.12 -13.85
N LEU A 232 8.24 7.83 -14.50
CA LEU A 232 8.16 9.30 -14.61
C LEU A 232 7.03 9.76 -15.53
N LEU A 233 6.84 9.09 -16.67
CA LEU A 233 5.80 9.45 -17.63
C LEU A 233 4.40 9.15 -17.10
N SER A 234 4.21 8.03 -16.41
CA SER A 234 2.93 7.75 -15.74
C SER A 234 2.64 8.75 -14.62
N ALA A 235 3.65 9.11 -13.82
CA ALA A 235 3.47 10.10 -12.76
C ALA A 235 3.14 11.50 -13.31
N LEU A 236 3.80 11.90 -14.40
CA LEU A 236 3.49 13.14 -15.11
C LEU A 236 2.08 13.10 -15.71
N LEU A 237 1.69 11.98 -16.34
CA LEU A 237 0.37 11.80 -16.91
C LEU A 237 -0.73 11.90 -15.83
N ILE A 238 -0.52 11.27 -14.67
CA ILE A 238 -1.41 11.41 -13.50
C ILE A 238 -1.55 12.88 -13.13
N MET A 239 -0.44 13.61 -13.00
CA MET A 239 -0.47 15.03 -12.63
C MET A 239 -1.22 15.89 -13.66
N ILE A 240 -1.04 15.65 -14.95
CA ILE A 240 -1.76 16.36 -16.01
C ILE A 240 -3.26 16.08 -15.91
N ILE A 241 -3.65 14.80 -15.82
CA ILE A 241 -5.07 14.39 -15.75
C ILE A 241 -5.74 14.97 -14.50
N VAL A 242 -5.14 14.83 -13.31
CA VAL A 242 -5.77 15.33 -12.08
C VAL A 242 -5.82 16.84 -12.02
N THR A 243 -4.86 17.54 -12.63
CA THR A 243 -4.91 19.01 -12.76
C THR A 243 -6.05 19.43 -13.66
N TYR A 244 -6.19 18.79 -14.82
CA TYR A 244 -7.25 19.08 -15.78
C TYR A 244 -8.66 18.78 -15.23
N LEU A 245 -8.81 17.70 -14.46
CA LEU A 245 -10.10 17.27 -13.90
C LEU A 245 -10.45 17.91 -12.54
N SER A 246 -9.53 18.66 -11.94
CA SER A 246 -9.79 19.37 -10.68
C SER A 246 -10.38 20.75 -10.92
N SER A 247 -11.04 21.29 -9.90
CA SER A 247 -11.64 22.62 -9.93
C SER A 247 -11.43 23.33 -8.59
N PRO A 248 -11.69 24.66 -8.51
CA PRO A 248 -11.59 25.37 -7.24
C PRO A 248 -12.38 24.69 -6.12
N GLY A 249 -11.72 24.45 -4.98
CA GLY A 249 -12.31 23.76 -3.83
C GLY A 249 -12.51 22.25 -3.99
N LYS A 250 -12.18 21.65 -5.14
CA LYS A 250 -12.41 20.22 -5.41
C LYS A 250 -11.19 19.51 -6.01
N PHE A 251 -10.65 18.58 -5.23
CA PHE A 251 -9.55 17.72 -5.65
C PHE A 251 -10.10 16.54 -6.43
N HIS A 252 -9.60 16.32 -7.64
CA HIS A 252 -9.83 15.05 -8.33
C HIS A 252 -8.85 13.98 -7.81
N THR A 253 -9.35 12.78 -7.57
CA THR A 253 -8.53 11.62 -7.21
C THR A 253 -8.87 10.50 -8.17
N LEU A 254 -7.86 9.98 -8.87
CA LEU A 254 -8.07 8.89 -9.81
C LEU A 254 -8.50 7.61 -9.09
N ASN A 255 -9.27 6.78 -9.80
CA ASN A 255 -9.53 5.43 -9.34
C ASN A 255 -8.18 4.68 -9.24
N ARG A 256 -7.99 3.93 -8.15
CA ARG A 256 -6.78 3.14 -7.89
C ARG A 256 -6.41 2.21 -9.04
N TYR A 257 -7.42 1.73 -9.77
CA TYR A 257 -7.24 0.80 -10.87
C TYR A 257 -7.23 1.48 -12.24
N SER A 258 -7.15 2.80 -12.29
CA SER A 258 -6.97 3.53 -13.54
C SER A 258 -5.63 3.13 -14.19
N LEU A 259 -5.59 3.18 -15.53
CA LEU A 259 -4.43 2.82 -16.32
C LEU A 259 -3.18 3.63 -15.92
N PRO A 260 -3.23 4.97 -15.72
CA PRO A 260 -2.04 5.72 -15.33
C PRO A 260 -1.43 5.21 -14.02
N ILE A 261 -2.26 4.90 -13.01
CA ILE A 261 -1.79 4.32 -11.74
C ILE A 261 -1.24 2.91 -11.97
N ALA A 262 -1.93 2.06 -12.74
CA ALA A 262 -1.45 0.71 -13.04
C ALA A 262 -0.04 0.74 -13.71
N LEU A 263 0.17 1.66 -14.65
CA LEU A 263 1.47 1.87 -15.31
C LEU A 263 2.52 2.38 -14.34
N GLU A 264 2.18 3.29 -13.41
CA GLU A 264 3.08 3.77 -12.37
C GLU A 264 3.53 2.64 -11.44
N VAL A 265 2.59 1.82 -10.95
CA VAL A 265 2.90 0.69 -10.07
C VAL A 265 3.79 -0.33 -10.80
N ILE A 266 3.52 -0.63 -12.08
CA ILE A 266 4.38 -1.48 -12.92
C ILE A 266 5.78 -0.86 -13.07
N GLY A 267 5.86 0.44 -13.37
CA GLY A 267 7.11 1.19 -13.51
C GLY A 267 7.95 1.11 -12.24
N VAL A 268 7.36 1.42 -11.08
CA VAL A 268 8.03 1.36 -9.79
C VAL A 268 8.49 -0.07 -9.47
N PHE A 269 7.66 -1.08 -9.69
CA PHE A 269 8.08 -2.47 -9.49
C PHE A 269 9.31 -2.83 -10.35
N LEU A 270 9.29 -2.47 -11.63
CA LEU A 270 10.40 -2.72 -12.55
C LEU A 270 11.64 -1.90 -12.20
N LEU A 271 11.47 -0.68 -11.71
CA LEU A 271 12.58 0.21 -11.32
C LEU A 271 13.38 -0.45 -10.20
N PHE A 272 12.70 -0.96 -9.17
CA PHE A 272 13.34 -1.67 -8.07
C PHE A 272 13.93 -3.02 -8.50
N LYS A 273 13.22 -3.78 -9.34
CA LYS A 273 13.72 -5.05 -9.89
C LYS A 273 15.03 -4.87 -10.65
N ASN A 274 15.13 -3.80 -11.46
CA ASN A 274 16.23 -3.56 -12.37
C ASN A 274 17.26 -2.55 -11.84
N PHE A 275 17.12 -2.05 -10.61
CA PHE A 275 17.91 -0.93 -10.09
C PHE A 275 19.43 -1.15 -10.20
N ASN A 276 19.90 -2.36 -9.91
CA ASN A 276 21.34 -2.69 -9.99
C ASN A 276 21.92 -2.61 -11.42
N LYS A 277 21.09 -2.52 -12.45
CA LYS A 277 21.50 -2.45 -13.86
C LYS A 277 21.77 -1.03 -14.36
N PHE A 278 21.50 0.01 -13.56
CA PHE A 278 21.82 1.40 -13.94
C PHE A 278 23.32 1.68 -14.06
N GLY A 279 24.19 0.75 -13.62
CA GLY A 279 25.64 0.98 -13.57
C GLY A 279 26.05 2.04 -12.54
N LEU A 280 25.12 2.48 -11.67
CA LEU A 280 25.39 3.46 -10.63
C LEU A 280 26.13 2.81 -9.46
N ASP A 281 27.30 3.35 -9.11
CA ASP A 281 28.02 2.92 -7.92
C ASP A 281 27.50 3.60 -6.65
N LEU A 282 26.40 3.08 -6.13
CA LEU A 282 25.84 3.53 -4.86
C LEU A 282 26.33 2.60 -3.74
N GLY A 283 27.42 2.99 -3.06
CA GLY A 283 28.06 2.19 -2.01
C GLY A 283 27.11 1.71 -0.91
N PHE A 284 26.13 2.53 -0.52
CA PHE A 284 25.11 2.16 0.48
C PHE A 284 24.13 1.08 0.00
N LEU A 285 23.99 0.89 -1.32
CA LEU A 285 23.24 -0.22 -1.90
C LEU A 285 24.09 -1.47 -2.07
N LYS A 286 25.41 -1.37 -2.20
CA LYS A 286 26.30 -2.54 -2.35
C LYS A 286 26.64 -3.20 -1.00
N ASP A 287 26.91 -2.39 0.02
CA ASP A 287 27.28 -2.89 1.34
C ASP A 287 26.08 -3.54 2.05
N GLU A 288 26.15 -4.86 2.27
CA GLU A 288 25.13 -5.64 2.99
C GLU A 288 24.92 -5.15 4.44
N ASN A 289 25.92 -4.51 5.03
CA ASN A 289 25.88 -3.98 6.38
C ASN A 289 25.48 -2.51 6.50
N SER A 290 25.18 -1.84 5.38
CA SER A 290 24.84 -0.43 5.40
C SER A 290 23.62 -0.15 6.28
N LEU A 291 23.62 1.00 6.96
CA LEU A 291 22.47 1.47 7.73
C LEU A 291 21.20 1.50 6.86
N PHE A 292 21.34 1.90 5.60
CA PHE A 292 20.24 1.94 4.62
C PHE A 292 19.59 0.56 4.42
N ARG A 293 20.38 -0.50 4.15
CA ARG A 293 19.84 -1.85 3.95
C ARG A 293 19.19 -2.41 5.21
N ARG A 294 19.78 -2.13 6.38
CA ARG A 294 19.24 -2.53 7.69
C ARG A 294 17.89 -1.86 7.96
N LEU A 295 17.81 -0.53 7.82
CA LEU A 295 16.57 0.23 8.01
C LEU A 295 15.49 -0.19 7.02
N THR A 296 15.83 -0.33 5.74
CA THR A 296 14.90 -0.81 4.71
C THR A 296 14.33 -2.19 5.07
N SER A 297 15.19 -3.11 5.49
CA SER A 297 14.79 -4.46 5.90
C SER A 297 13.92 -4.47 7.16
N LEU A 298 14.13 -3.52 8.08
CA LEU A 298 13.33 -3.33 9.29
C LEU A 298 11.95 -2.74 8.97
N ILE A 299 11.87 -1.70 8.14
CA ILE A 299 10.61 -1.11 7.68
C ILE A 299 9.79 -2.19 6.94
N ALA A 300 10.43 -2.95 6.04
CA ALA A 300 9.78 -4.05 5.33
C ALA A 300 9.22 -5.11 6.30
N LYS A 301 9.99 -5.48 7.33
CA LYS A 301 9.57 -6.43 8.36
C LYS A 301 8.35 -5.94 9.14
N TYR A 302 8.31 -4.65 9.49
CA TYR A 302 7.23 -4.07 10.28
C TYR A 302 6.06 -3.52 9.46
N SER A 303 6.13 -3.61 8.13
CA SER A 303 5.19 -2.97 7.19
C SER A 303 3.72 -3.21 7.52
N TYR A 304 3.31 -4.45 7.81
CA TYR A 304 1.90 -4.74 8.11
C TYR A 304 1.46 -4.16 9.46
N GLY A 305 2.31 -4.25 10.48
CA GLY A 305 2.04 -3.62 11.78
C GLY A 305 1.96 -2.09 11.69
N ILE A 306 2.88 -1.45 10.96
CA ILE A 306 2.84 -0.01 10.69
C ILE A 306 1.51 0.37 10.03
N TYR A 307 1.06 -0.39 9.03
CA TYR A 307 -0.21 -0.15 8.33
C TYR A 307 -1.41 -0.18 9.30
N LEU A 308 -1.40 -1.09 10.28
CA LEU A 308 -2.49 -1.25 11.24
C LEU A 308 -2.52 -0.15 12.32
N ILE A 309 -1.37 0.44 12.68
CA ILE A 309 -1.28 1.41 13.79
C ILE A 309 -1.17 2.86 13.36
N GLN A 310 -0.73 3.14 12.12
CA GLN A 310 -0.47 4.50 11.66
C GLN A 310 -1.67 5.44 11.80
N GLY A 311 -2.90 4.93 11.66
CA GLY A 311 -4.13 5.73 11.76
C GLY A 311 -4.34 6.31 13.16
N LEU A 312 -4.00 5.55 14.19
CA LEU A 312 -4.06 6.02 15.57
C LEU A 312 -3.09 7.18 15.81
N PHE A 313 -1.83 7.02 15.40
CA PHE A 313 -0.83 8.09 15.52
C PHE A 313 -1.22 9.33 14.73
N LEU A 314 -1.74 9.16 13.52
CA LEU A 314 -2.24 10.26 12.71
C LEU A 314 -3.31 11.06 13.46
N CYS A 315 -4.32 10.40 14.01
CA CYS A 315 -5.39 11.08 14.75
C CYS A 315 -4.89 11.80 16.00
N ILE A 316 -3.90 11.24 16.71
CA ILE A 316 -3.28 11.88 17.88
C ILE A 316 -2.50 13.12 17.45
N TYR A 317 -1.61 13.00 16.47
CA TYR A 317 -0.73 14.11 16.08
C TYR A 317 -1.47 15.27 15.41
N VAL A 318 -2.52 14.99 14.62
CA VAL A 318 -3.35 16.04 14.01
C VAL A 318 -4.02 16.93 15.06
N LYS A 319 -4.33 16.39 16.25
CA LYS A 319 -4.91 17.18 17.35
C LYS A 319 -3.88 18.01 18.13
N ILE A 320 -2.66 17.49 18.29
CA ILE A 320 -1.64 18.10 19.17
C ILE A 320 -0.79 19.12 18.42
N LEU A 321 -0.52 18.89 17.13
CA LEU A 321 0.36 19.77 16.37
C LEU A 321 -0.36 21.06 15.96
N PRO A 322 0.23 22.23 16.22
CA PRO A 322 -0.32 23.49 15.75
C PRO A 322 -0.24 23.58 14.22
N TYR A 323 -1.25 24.23 13.64
CA TYR A 323 -1.31 24.45 12.20
C TYR A 323 -0.55 25.73 11.84
N HIS A 324 0.58 25.60 11.15
CA HIS A 324 1.37 26.74 10.66
C HIS A 324 1.49 26.71 9.13
N ASP A 325 2.26 25.77 8.60
CA ASP A 325 2.53 25.60 7.17
C ASP A 325 2.28 24.14 6.75
N ILE A 326 1.68 23.94 5.57
CA ILE A 326 1.28 22.61 5.10
C ILE A 326 2.49 21.72 4.81
N TYR A 327 3.57 22.25 4.23
CA TYR A 327 4.74 21.42 3.90
C TYR A 327 5.41 20.92 5.16
N SER A 328 5.64 21.84 6.09
CA SER A 328 6.17 21.56 7.41
C SER A 328 5.28 20.54 8.12
N LEU A 329 3.96 20.74 8.11
CA LEU A 329 3.01 19.83 8.74
C LEU A 329 3.01 18.43 8.09
N MET A 330 3.01 18.33 6.76
CA MET A 330 3.04 17.04 6.05
C MET A 330 4.31 16.26 6.38
N ILE A 331 5.47 16.92 6.34
CA ILE A 331 6.76 16.29 6.63
C ILE A 331 6.83 15.88 8.11
N ILE A 332 6.44 16.77 9.03
CA ILE A 332 6.45 16.50 10.48
C ILE A 332 5.52 15.33 10.80
N LEU A 333 4.28 15.35 10.31
CA LEU A 333 3.32 14.25 10.52
C LEU A 333 3.86 12.93 9.96
N PHE A 334 4.38 12.93 8.73
CA PHE A 334 4.95 11.74 8.11
C PHE A 334 6.09 11.16 8.96
N VAL A 335 7.06 12.00 9.34
CA VAL A 335 8.21 11.58 10.15
C VAL A 335 7.78 11.06 11.51
N LEU A 336 6.89 11.78 12.21
CA LEU A 336 6.41 11.36 13.53
C LEU A 336 5.63 10.05 13.48
N ILE A 337 4.75 9.87 12.48
CA ILE A 337 3.97 8.64 12.34
C ILE A 337 4.88 7.46 12.01
N VAL A 338 5.82 7.62 11.07
CA VAL A 338 6.78 6.56 10.73
C VAL A 338 7.66 6.23 11.94
N ALA A 339 8.22 7.25 12.61
CA ALA A 339 9.09 7.05 13.77
C ALA A 339 8.35 6.34 14.92
N SER A 340 7.18 6.83 15.31
CA SER A 340 6.40 6.25 16.41
C SER A 340 5.90 4.85 16.09
N SER A 341 5.49 4.60 14.83
CA SER A 341 5.14 3.26 14.38
C SER A 341 6.34 2.32 14.45
N MET A 342 7.50 2.74 13.95
CA MET A 342 8.74 1.95 13.97
C MET A 342 9.21 1.65 15.40
N ILE A 343 9.16 2.63 16.31
CA ILE A 343 9.53 2.48 17.72
C ILE A 343 8.58 1.47 18.39
N THR A 344 7.27 1.67 18.24
CA THR A 344 6.25 0.77 18.81
C THR A 344 6.46 -0.66 18.33
N MET A 345 6.62 -0.85 17.02
CA MET A 345 6.85 -2.16 16.41
C MET A 345 8.15 -2.79 16.88
N HIS A 346 9.23 -2.00 17.02
CA HIS A 346 10.51 -2.49 17.51
C HIS A 346 10.45 -2.95 18.97
N ILE A 347 9.80 -2.17 19.84
CA ILE A 347 9.60 -2.51 21.26
C ILE A 347 8.78 -3.80 21.38
N LEU A 348 7.61 -3.86 20.74
CA LEU A 348 6.72 -5.02 20.84
C LEU A 348 7.32 -6.29 20.20
N ASN A 349 8.16 -6.15 19.18
CA ASN A 349 8.85 -7.29 18.58
C ASN A 349 9.83 -7.98 19.56
N LYS A 350 10.29 -7.30 20.62
CA LYS A 350 11.14 -7.89 21.67
C LYS A 350 10.34 -8.69 22.71
N VAL A 351 9.02 -8.56 22.74
CA VAL A 351 8.16 -9.26 23.71
C VAL A 351 7.80 -10.64 23.16
N LYS A 352 8.26 -11.71 23.84
CA LYS A 352 8.25 -13.12 23.39
C LYS A 352 6.88 -13.67 22.94
N TYR A 353 5.78 -13.12 23.45
CA TYR A 353 4.43 -13.56 23.11
C TYR A 353 3.70 -12.61 22.17
N VAL A 354 3.95 -11.30 22.28
CA VAL A 354 3.27 -10.26 21.49
C VAL A 354 3.81 -10.21 20.06
N ASN A 355 5.10 -10.51 19.86
CA ASN A 355 5.73 -10.47 18.54
C ASN A 355 5.03 -11.33 17.46
N LYS A 356 4.24 -12.33 17.86
CA LYS A 356 3.48 -13.18 16.95
C LYS A 356 2.29 -12.45 16.34
N PHE A 357 1.72 -11.50 17.07
CA PHE A 357 0.47 -10.81 16.78
C PHE A 357 0.67 -9.40 16.23
N ILE A 358 1.88 -8.83 16.22
CA ILE A 358 2.06 -7.44 15.76
C ILE A 358 2.17 -7.28 14.24
N GLY A 359 2.28 -8.39 13.48
CA GLY A 359 2.49 -8.32 12.03
C GLY A 359 3.93 -8.05 11.62
N ALA A 360 4.91 -8.56 12.37
CA ALA A 360 6.36 -8.34 12.17
C ALA A 360 7.11 -9.57 11.57
N LYS A 361 6.45 -10.37 10.72
CA LYS A 361 6.94 -11.69 10.25
C LYS A 361 7.21 -11.77 8.76
#